data_AF-A0A370I8Q8-F1
#
_entry.id   AF-A0A370I8Q8-F1
#
_cell.length_a   1.000
_cell.length_b   1.000
_cell.length_c   1.000
_cell.angle_alpha   90.00
_cell.angle_beta   90.00
_cell.angle_gamma   90.00
#
_symmetry.space_group_name_H-M   'P 1'
#
loop_
_entity.id
_entity.type
_entity.pdbx_description
1 polymer ?
#
loop_
_entity_poly.entity_id
_entity_poly.type
_entity_poly.pdbx_seq_one_letter_code
_entity_poly.pdbx_strand_id
1 'polypeptide(L)'
;MLEVIDGGAGSNNDAEPGSPIDEIVREGVRAMLAAALQAEVAAYIARFADRLDENGHRLVVRNGFYAARAVTTSAGAVEVRAPRVNDKRVDPENGEHQRFSSTILPAMAFKLLESAQNRWRAVSAPHLVALVRAGAHFDRGILVEREQGTAA
;
A
#
# COMPACT_ATOMS: atom_id res chain seq x y z
N MET A 1 -9.67 1.28 -43.90
CA MET A 1 -10.94 1.33 -43.14
C MET A 1 -10.88 0.16 -42.17
N LEU A 2 -10.44 0.40 -40.93
CA LEU A 2 -10.31 -0.64 -39.91
C LEU A 2 -11.61 -0.67 -39.10
N GLU A 3 -12.24 -1.83 -39.02
CA GLU A 3 -13.31 -2.10 -38.08
C GLU A 3 -12.66 -2.51 -36.76
N VAL A 4 -12.83 -1.66 -35.74
CA VAL A 4 -12.45 -1.98 -34.36
C VAL A 4 -13.53 -2.89 -33.83
N ILE A 5 -13.20 -4.17 -33.69
CA ILE A 5 -14.01 -5.10 -32.92
C ILE A 5 -13.78 -4.71 -31.46
N ASP A 6 -14.75 -4.03 -30.85
CA ASP A 6 -14.82 -3.85 -29.41
C ASP A 6 -14.99 -5.24 -28.77
N GLY A 7 -13.87 -5.95 -28.61
CA GLY A 7 -13.74 -7.07 -27.69
C GLY A 7 -13.93 -6.50 -26.30
N GLY A 8 -15.19 -6.51 -25.86
CA GLY A 8 -15.68 -5.87 -24.65
C GLY A 8 -14.64 -5.89 -23.54
N ALA A 9 -14.21 -4.71 -23.15
CA ALA A 9 -13.51 -4.47 -21.91
C ALA A 9 -14.46 -4.87 -20.77
N GLY A 10 -14.50 -6.16 -20.46
CA GLY A 10 -14.88 -6.66 -19.16
C GLY A 10 -13.93 -6.03 -18.17
N SER A 11 -14.42 -5.00 -17.50
CA SER A 11 -14.00 -4.54 -16.18
C SER A 11 -13.20 -5.64 -15.45
N ASN A 12 -11.90 -5.43 -15.23
CA ASN A 12 -11.07 -6.25 -14.34
C ASN A 12 -11.47 -6.08 -12.85
N ASN A 13 -12.77 -6.07 -12.55
CA ASN A 13 -13.32 -6.11 -11.19
C ASN A 13 -14.14 -7.38 -10.92
N ASP A 14 -14.17 -8.36 -11.83
CA ASP A 14 -14.71 -9.67 -11.51
C ASP A 14 -13.60 -10.51 -10.85
N ALA A 15 -13.24 -10.08 -9.63
CA ALA A 15 -12.48 -10.89 -8.72
C ALA A 15 -13.31 -12.15 -8.44
N GLU A 16 -12.84 -13.32 -8.89
CA GLU A 16 -13.28 -14.55 -8.24
C GLU A 16 -13.18 -14.35 -6.73
N PRO A 17 -14.21 -14.69 -5.94
CA PRO A 17 -14.14 -14.59 -4.50
C PRO A 17 -12.86 -15.31 -4.07
N GLY A 18 -11.90 -14.54 -3.56
CA GLY A 18 -10.60 -15.07 -3.18
C GLY A 18 -10.81 -16.30 -2.29
N SER A 19 -9.87 -17.25 -2.36
CA SER A 19 -9.95 -18.47 -1.57
C SER A 19 -10.35 -18.15 -0.13
N PRO A 20 -11.16 -18.98 0.57
CA PRO A 20 -11.50 -18.75 1.97
C PRO A 20 -10.28 -18.46 2.86
N ILE A 21 -9.11 -18.99 2.48
CA ILE A 21 -7.82 -18.69 3.13
C ILE A 21 -7.39 -17.23 2.90
N ASP A 22 -7.52 -16.70 1.69
CA ASP A 22 -7.15 -15.32 1.36
C ASP A 22 -8.01 -14.30 2.12
N GLU A 23 -9.30 -14.61 2.33
CA GLU A 23 -10.19 -13.79 3.15
C GLU A 23 -9.75 -13.78 4.63
N ILE A 24 -9.46 -14.96 5.20
CA ILE A 24 -8.95 -15.09 6.57
C ILE A 24 -7.63 -14.32 6.73
N VAL A 25 -6.72 -14.44 5.77
CA VAL A 25 -5.44 -13.72 5.78
C VAL A 25 -5.67 -12.21 5.71
N ARG A 26 -6.56 -11.74 4.80
CA ARG A 26 -6.87 -10.31 4.66
C ARG A 26 -7.45 -9.73 5.95
N GLU A 27 -8.38 -10.45 6.59
CA GLU A 27 -8.97 -10.02 7.86
C GLU A 27 -7.93 -10.06 8.99
N GLY A 28 -7.09 -11.09 9.05
CA GLY A 28 -5.98 -11.17 10.01
C GLY A 28 -5.01 -9.99 9.88
N VAL A 29 -4.63 -9.64 8.64
CA VAL A 29 -3.78 -8.47 8.37
C VAL A 29 -4.47 -7.17 8.78
N ARG A 30 -5.77 -7.01 8.47
CA ARG A 30 -6.56 -5.84 8.89
C ARG A 30 -6.56 -5.68 10.41
N ALA A 31 -6.89 -6.75 11.13
CA ALA A 31 -6.94 -6.75 12.59
C ALA A 31 -5.56 -6.47 13.21
N MET A 32 -4.50 -7.09 12.68
CA MET A 32 -3.13 -6.89 13.14
C MET A 32 -2.66 -5.44 12.94
N LEU A 33 -2.89 -4.86 11.75
CA LEU A 33 -2.53 -3.46 11.48
C LEU A 33 -3.33 -2.50 12.37
N ALA A 34 -4.63 -2.75 12.55
CA ALA A 34 -5.45 -1.95 13.45
C ALA A 34 -4.92 -2.01 14.89
N ALA A 35 -4.65 -3.21 15.41
CA ALA A 35 -4.11 -3.40 16.76
C ALA A 35 -2.76 -2.73 16.95
N ALA A 36 -1.85 -2.85 15.97
CA ALA A 36 -0.53 -2.25 16.03
C ALA A 36 -0.60 -0.71 16.07
N LEU A 37 -1.47 -0.10 15.25
CA LEU A 37 -1.67 1.36 15.26
C LEU A 37 -2.32 1.84 16.56
N GLN A 38 -3.25 1.08 17.14
CA GLN A 38 -3.81 1.39 18.45
C GLN A 38 -2.74 1.34 19.54
N ALA A 39 -1.90 0.29 19.54
CA ALA A 39 -0.83 0.12 20.52
C ALA A 39 0.20 1.25 20.44
N GLU A 40 0.57 1.67 19.23
CA GLU A 40 1.49 2.80 19.01
C GLU A 40 0.92 4.10 19.58
N VAL A 41 -0.36 4.39 19.29
CA VAL A 41 -1.04 5.59 19.79
C VAL A 41 -1.21 5.55 21.31
N ALA A 42 -1.57 4.39 21.86
CA ALA A 42 -1.69 4.20 23.31
C ALA A 42 -0.34 4.43 24.01
N ALA A 43 0.75 3.89 23.45
CA ALA A 43 2.10 4.09 23.97
C ALA A 43 2.51 5.58 23.92
N TYR A 44 2.19 6.28 22.83
CA TYR A 44 2.47 7.72 22.70
C TYR A 44 1.72 8.55 23.75
N ILE A 45 0.41 8.30 23.94
CA ILE A 45 -0.40 9.00 24.93
C ILE A 45 0.08 8.69 26.35
N ALA A 46 0.39 7.43 26.65
CA ALA A 46 0.87 7.00 27.96
C ALA A 46 2.20 7.70 28.32
N ARG A 47 3.12 7.84 27.35
CA ARG A 47 4.40 8.53 27.53
C ARG A 47 4.24 9.98 28.01
N PHE A 48 3.14 10.63 27.66
CA PHE A 48 2.89 12.04 28.00
C PHE A 48 1.68 12.22 28.93
N ALA A 49 1.33 11.17 29.70
CA ALA A 49 0.21 11.18 30.62
C ALA A 49 0.28 12.30 31.68
N ASP A 50 1.50 12.65 32.11
CA ASP A 50 1.76 13.66 33.14
C ASP A 50 1.79 15.09 32.61
N ARG A 51 1.64 15.26 31.28
CA ARG A 51 1.62 16.59 30.65
C ARG A 51 0.21 17.13 30.67
N LEU A 52 -0.07 17.98 31.65
CA LEU A 52 -1.37 18.58 31.90
C LEU A 52 -1.35 20.09 31.57
N ASP A 53 -2.51 20.63 31.22
CA ASP A 53 -2.75 22.08 31.17
C ASP A 53 -2.99 22.66 32.58
N GLU A 54 -3.20 23.97 32.65
CA GLU A 54 -3.50 24.70 33.89
C GLU A 54 -4.75 24.21 34.61
N ASN A 55 -5.69 23.59 33.87
CA ASN A 55 -6.94 23.04 34.40
C ASN A 55 -6.81 21.54 34.77
N GLY A 56 -5.62 20.94 34.62
CA GLY A 56 -5.37 19.52 34.89
C GLY A 56 -5.77 18.57 33.75
N HIS A 57 -6.12 19.07 32.56
CA HIS A 57 -6.43 18.22 31.41
C HIS A 57 -5.17 17.78 30.68
N ARG A 58 -5.14 16.54 30.20
CA ARG A 58 -4.02 16.04 29.39
C ARG A 58 -3.86 16.83 28.09
N LEU A 59 -2.61 17.22 27.80
CA LEU A 59 -2.24 17.91 26.57
C LEU A 59 -2.19 16.97 25.35
N VAL A 60 -2.06 15.66 25.58
CA VAL A 60 -2.01 14.63 24.53
C VAL A 60 -3.15 13.64 24.72
N VAL A 61 -4.05 13.58 23.75
CA VAL A 61 -5.25 12.73 23.82
C VAL A 61 -5.55 12.05 22.49
N ARG A 62 -6.21 10.89 22.54
CA ARG A 62 -6.79 10.28 21.34
C ARG A 62 -8.04 11.05 20.93
N ASN A 63 -8.08 11.57 19.71
CA ASN A 63 -9.21 12.34 19.17
C ASN A 63 -9.80 11.66 17.94
N GLY A 64 -10.40 10.49 18.16
CA GLY A 64 -11.05 9.70 17.12
C GLY A 64 -10.06 9.07 16.15
N PHE A 65 -10.39 9.11 14.87
CA PHE A 65 -9.69 8.40 13.80
C PHE A 65 -9.68 9.21 12.52
N TYR A 66 -8.69 8.98 11.68
CA TYR A 66 -8.70 9.46 10.30
C TYR A 66 -9.74 8.71 9.46
N ALA A 67 -10.00 9.21 8.25
CA ALA A 67 -10.77 8.49 7.25
C ALA A 67 -10.08 7.15 6.93
N ALA A 68 -10.89 6.11 6.66
CA ALA A 68 -10.36 4.83 6.23
C ALA A 68 -9.64 4.98 4.88
N ARG A 69 -8.56 4.21 4.69
CA ARG A 69 -7.81 4.17 3.44
C ARG A 69 -7.36 2.76 3.12
N ALA A 70 -7.33 2.42 1.83
CA ALA A 70 -6.76 1.16 1.38
C ALA A 70 -5.23 1.19 1.49
N VAL A 71 -4.68 0.19 2.17
CA VAL A 71 -3.24 -0.10 2.23
C VAL A 71 -3.03 -1.36 1.40
N THR A 72 -2.24 -1.25 0.34
CA THR A 72 -1.81 -2.42 -0.42
C THR A 72 -0.95 -3.30 0.47
N THR A 73 -1.19 -4.61 0.50
CA THR A 73 -0.36 -5.58 1.23
C THR A 73 -0.09 -6.79 0.33
N SER A 74 0.71 -7.74 0.80
CA SER A 74 0.85 -9.04 0.10
C SER A 74 -0.47 -9.81 0.03
N ALA A 75 -1.37 -9.63 0.99
CA ALA A 75 -2.73 -10.19 1.01
C ALA A 75 -3.72 -9.38 0.13
N GLY A 76 -3.23 -8.42 -0.67
CA GLY A 76 -4.03 -7.49 -1.46
C GLY A 76 -4.37 -6.20 -0.69
N ALA A 77 -5.29 -5.41 -1.23
CA ALA A 77 -5.72 -4.17 -0.61
C ALA A 77 -6.49 -4.46 0.70
N VAL A 78 -6.10 -3.78 1.77
CA VAL A 78 -6.72 -3.87 3.10
C VAL A 78 -7.10 -2.46 3.55
N GLU A 79 -8.37 -2.25 3.90
CA GLU A 79 -8.80 -0.99 4.50
C GLU A 79 -8.28 -0.84 5.92
N VAL A 80 -7.64 0.29 6.20
CA VAL A 80 -7.06 0.62 7.50
C VAL A 80 -7.55 2.00 7.94
N ARG A 81 -7.92 2.09 9.23
CA ARG A 81 -8.35 3.34 9.87
C ARG A 81 -7.40 3.70 11.01
N ALA A 82 -6.52 4.67 10.78
CA ALA A 82 -5.52 5.08 11.76
C ALA A 82 -6.15 5.92 12.89
N PRO A 83 -5.83 5.65 14.18
CA PRO A 83 -6.27 6.51 15.27
C PRO A 83 -5.59 7.89 15.18
N ARG A 84 -6.31 8.92 15.60
CA ARG A 84 -5.81 10.29 15.60
C ARG A 84 -5.41 10.71 17.01
N VAL A 85 -4.26 11.35 17.12
CA VAL A 85 -3.80 11.99 18.36
C VAL A 85 -3.94 13.49 18.18
N ASN A 86 -4.54 14.14 19.17
CA ASN A 86 -4.43 15.57 19.34
C ASN A 86 -3.32 15.83 20.36
N ASP A 87 -2.25 16.47 19.91
CA ASP A 87 -1.13 16.87 20.76
C ASP A 87 -1.07 18.40 20.78
N LYS A 88 -1.35 18.99 21.94
CA LYS A 88 -1.36 20.43 22.15
C LYS A 88 -0.01 20.98 22.61
N ARG A 89 1.01 20.12 22.80
CA ARG A 89 2.31 20.54 23.30
C ARG A 89 3.02 21.41 22.26
N VAL A 90 3.69 22.44 22.75
CA VAL A 90 4.54 23.33 21.97
C VAL A 90 5.98 23.09 22.41
N ASP A 91 6.88 23.00 21.45
CA ASP A 91 8.31 22.86 21.72
C ASP A 91 8.86 24.21 22.25
N PRO A 92 9.51 24.22 23.42
CA PRO A 92 9.96 25.45 24.07
C PRO A 92 11.10 26.16 23.33
N GLU A 93 11.85 25.49 22.46
CA GLU A 93 13.00 26.09 21.77
C GLU A 93 12.59 26.81 20.47
N ASN A 94 11.65 26.24 19.72
CA ASN A 94 11.24 26.75 18.40
C ASN A 94 9.80 27.29 18.36
N GLY A 95 8.98 27.03 19.40
CA GLY A 95 7.59 27.45 19.44
C GLY A 95 6.64 26.66 18.54
N GLU A 96 7.08 25.54 17.96
CA GLU A 96 6.26 24.72 17.06
C GLU A 96 5.40 23.69 17.81
N HIS A 97 4.24 23.36 17.24
CA HIS A 97 3.37 22.32 17.79
C HIS A 97 3.95 20.92 17.53
N GLN A 98 4.07 20.12 18.58
CA GLN A 98 4.41 18.71 18.43
C GLN A 98 3.26 17.94 17.80
N ARG A 99 3.61 16.95 16.97
CA ARG A 99 2.63 16.08 16.32
C ARG A 99 3.03 14.62 16.50
N PHE A 100 2.02 13.79 16.69
CA PHE A 100 2.18 12.35 16.58
C PHE A 100 2.45 11.98 15.11
N SER A 101 3.56 11.28 14.87
CA SER A 101 3.85 10.58 13.63
C SER A 101 3.94 9.08 13.91
N SER A 102 3.23 8.29 13.11
CA SER A 102 3.32 6.83 13.19
C SER A 102 4.68 6.39 12.65
N THR A 103 5.33 5.46 13.35
CA THR A 103 6.53 4.74 12.87
C THR A 103 6.13 3.53 12.03
N ILE A 104 4.98 2.91 12.35
CA ILE A 104 4.46 1.74 11.63
C ILE A 104 4.11 2.07 10.18
N LEU A 105 3.39 3.17 9.92
CA LEU A 105 2.88 3.48 8.59
C LEU A 105 3.97 3.81 7.55
N PRO A 106 4.99 4.64 7.86
CA PRO A 106 6.11 4.86 6.95
C PRO A 106 6.92 3.60 6.66
N ALA A 107 7.18 2.77 7.68
CA ALA A 107 7.90 1.50 7.51
C ALA A 107 7.14 0.55 6.56
N MET A 108 5.82 0.47 6.71
CA MET A 108 4.97 -0.29 5.80
C MET A 108 4.98 0.29 4.38
N ALA A 109 4.84 1.61 4.21
CA ALA A 109 4.90 2.24 2.90
C ALA A 109 6.23 1.94 2.19
N PHE A 110 7.35 1.99 2.91
CA PHE A 110 8.66 1.61 2.39
C PHE A 110 8.71 0.14 1.95
N LYS A 111 8.25 -0.78 2.80
CA LYS A 111 8.21 -2.22 2.46
C LYS A 111 7.33 -2.53 1.25
N LEU A 112 6.26 -1.76 1.06
CA LEU A 112 5.39 -1.90 -0.11
C LEU A 112 6.03 -1.35 -1.37
N LEU A 113 6.78 -0.25 -1.28
CA LEU A 113 7.57 0.28 -2.39
C LEU A 113 8.69 -0.69 -2.78
N GLU A 114 9.41 -1.27 -1.82
CA GLU A 114 10.41 -2.31 -2.05
C GLU A 114 9.79 -3.55 -2.72
N SER A 115 8.65 -4.01 -2.21
CA SER A 115 7.91 -5.13 -2.81
C SER A 115 7.38 -4.81 -4.21
N ALA A 116 6.98 -3.56 -4.46
CA ALA A 116 6.56 -3.10 -5.78
C ALA A 116 7.75 -2.97 -6.73
N GLN A 117 8.92 -2.52 -6.27
CA GLN A 117 10.15 -2.50 -7.06
C GLN A 117 10.57 -3.92 -7.48
N ASN A 118 10.51 -4.89 -6.56
CA ASN A 118 10.84 -6.28 -6.85
C ASN A 118 9.82 -6.97 -7.79
N ARG A 119 8.58 -6.49 -7.81
CA ARG A 119 7.45 -7.10 -8.55
C ARG A 119 7.08 -6.36 -9.83
N TRP A 120 7.42 -5.08 -9.97
CA TRP A 120 7.40 -4.36 -11.24
C TRP A 120 8.26 -5.18 -12.17
N ARG A 121 7.57 -5.92 -13.05
CA ARG A 121 8.15 -6.90 -13.95
C ARG A 121 9.42 -6.31 -14.52
N ALA A 122 10.50 -7.08 -14.41
CA ALA A 122 11.75 -6.85 -15.09
C ALA A 122 11.52 -6.45 -16.56
N VAL A 123 11.33 -5.16 -16.85
CA VAL A 123 11.73 -4.59 -18.14
C VAL A 123 13.24 -4.35 -18.01
N SER A 124 13.97 -5.46 -17.82
CA SER A 124 15.42 -5.46 -17.72
C SER A 124 16.07 -5.41 -19.11
N ALA A 125 15.28 -5.18 -20.16
CA ALA A 125 15.72 -5.32 -21.54
C ALA A 125 15.15 -4.20 -22.44
N PRO A 126 15.50 -2.93 -22.19
CA PRO A 126 15.09 -1.82 -23.07
C PRO A 126 15.55 -2.03 -24.52
N HIS A 127 16.64 -2.76 -24.73
CA HIS A 127 17.13 -3.16 -26.05
C HIS A 127 16.16 -4.07 -26.84
N LEU A 128 15.20 -4.73 -26.18
CA LEU A 128 14.17 -5.57 -26.82
C LEU A 128 12.90 -4.81 -27.20
N VAL A 129 12.74 -3.55 -26.77
CA VAL A 129 11.55 -2.73 -27.08
C VAL A 129 11.38 -2.54 -28.59
N ALA A 130 12.48 -2.42 -29.34
CA ALA A 130 12.43 -2.34 -30.79
C ALA A 130 11.84 -3.61 -31.42
N LEU A 131 12.16 -4.80 -30.88
CA LEU A 131 11.64 -6.09 -31.37
C LEU A 131 10.15 -6.25 -31.05
N VAL A 132 9.73 -5.87 -29.84
CA VAL A 132 8.31 -5.85 -29.46
C VAL A 132 7.52 -4.91 -30.39
N ARG A 133 8.06 -3.72 -30.67
CA ARG A 133 7.45 -2.77 -31.62
C ARG A 133 7.41 -3.28 -33.06
N ALA A 134 8.37 -4.14 -33.44
CA ALA A 134 8.41 -4.80 -34.74
C ALA A 134 7.51 -6.06 -34.81
N GLY A 135 6.79 -6.40 -33.74
CA GLY A 135 5.84 -7.52 -33.70
C GLY A 135 6.45 -8.87 -33.33
N ALA A 136 7.66 -8.89 -32.75
CA ALA A 136 8.26 -10.12 -32.25
C ALA A 136 7.48 -10.69 -31.05
N HIS A 137 7.30 -12.01 -31.03
CA HIS A 137 6.58 -12.70 -29.97
C HIS A 137 7.52 -13.15 -28.85
N PHE A 138 7.11 -12.95 -27.60
CA PHE A 138 7.86 -13.37 -26.41
C PHE A 138 6.99 -14.28 -25.55
N ASP A 139 7.50 -15.44 -25.14
CA ASP A 139 6.87 -16.27 -24.11
C ASP A 139 7.71 -16.19 -22.83
N ARG A 140 7.08 -15.80 -21.72
CA ARG A 140 7.72 -15.60 -20.40
C ARG A 140 9.03 -14.79 -20.44
N GLY A 141 9.19 -13.87 -21.40
CA GLY A 141 10.37 -12.99 -21.54
C GLY A 141 11.47 -13.52 -22.47
N ILE A 142 11.29 -14.70 -23.08
CA ILE A 142 12.20 -15.27 -24.08
C ILE A 142 11.63 -15.02 -25.47
N LEU A 143 12.47 -14.52 -26.40
CA LEU A 143 12.10 -14.33 -27.79
C LEU A 143 11.78 -15.69 -28.42
N VAL A 144 10.58 -15.84 -28.95
CA VAL A 144 10.17 -17.03 -29.70
C VAL A 144 10.34 -16.70 -31.18
N GLU A 145 11.38 -17.24 -31.81
CA GLU A 145 11.52 -17.17 -33.26
C GLU A 145 10.38 -17.97 -33.91
N ARG A 146 9.76 -17.41 -34.94
CA ARG A 146 8.90 -18.21 -35.81
C ARG A 146 9.81 -19.22 -36.51
N GLU A 147 9.61 -20.51 -36.27
CA GLU A 147 10.08 -21.51 -37.24
C GLU A 147 9.44 -21.15 -38.57
N GLN A 148 10.25 -20.64 -39.49
CA GLN A 148 9.81 -20.39 -40.85
C GLN A 148 9.49 -21.77 -41.43
N GLY A 149 8.20 -22.04 -41.59
CA GLY A 149 7.73 -23.21 -42.31
C GLY A 149 8.49 -23.28 -43.64
N THR A 150 9.25 -24.36 -43.82
CA THR A 150 9.74 -24.82 -45.10
C THR A 150 8.54 -24.92 -46.03
N ALA A 151 8.33 -23.90 -46.85
CA ALA A 151 7.48 -23.99 -48.03
C ALA A 151 8.35 -24.58 -49.14
N ALA A 152 8.09 -25.85 -49.43
CA ALA A 152 8.55 -26.58 -50.61
C ALA A 152 7.90 -26.02 -51.89
#